data_AF-A0A2K8TAK5-F1
#
_entry.id   AF-A0A2K8TAK5-F1
#
_cell.length_a   1.000
_cell.length_b   1.000
_cell.length_c   1.000
_cell.angle_alpha   90.00
_cell.angle_beta   90.00
_cell.angle_gamma   90.00
#
_symmetry.space_group_name_H-M   'P 1'
#
loop_
_entity.id
_entity.type
_entity.pdbx_description
1 polymer ?
#
loop_
_entity_poly.entity_id
_entity_poly.type
_entity_poly.pdbx_seq_one_letter_code
_entity_poly.pdbx_strand_id
1 'polypeptide(L)'
;MTHSTYTEQAPPSFNFNTRITFADAPRRDDQATAQAELYTHLETQAEAVAPAQDPLNARDRRIIGEIIEVQPESVRTIWIESGITVWVQLVGGGRLPFDRDWFATRVAEVKATLPETPRERNERLSDELEKACTVFGLYHGEINWLSFSTKLYQDGRFVGFVGCNQERWYARPRQYGLNRVAPSAEQVIALLGVRAAVAA
;
A
#
# COMPACT_ATOMS: atom_id res chain seq x y z
N MET A 1 20.96 -28.86 70.22
CA MET A 1 20.14 -29.23 69.04
C MET A 1 19.27 -28.04 68.70
N THR A 2 19.29 -27.70 67.42
CA THR A 2 18.51 -26.67 66.72
C THR A 2 17.03 -26.71 67.05
N HIS A 3 16.38 -25.54 67.15
CA HIS A 3 15.18 -25.19 66.37
C HIS A 3 14.97 -23.67 66.43
N SER A 4 15.00 -23.05 65.24
CA SER A 4 14.57 -21.68 65.02
C SER A 4 13.04 -21.62 64.99
N THR A 5 12.47 -20.63 65.67
CA THR A 5 11.17 -20.07 65.30
C THR A 5 11.33 -18.56 65.33
N TYR A 6 11.24 -17.97 64.15
CA TYR A 6 11.41 -16.54 63.88
C TYR A 6 10.06 -15.87 64.14
N THR A 7 9.96 -15.12 65.22
CA THR A 7 8.83 -14.21 65.48
C THR A 7 9.29 -12.80 65.13
N GLU A 8 8.72 -12.26 64.05
CA GLU A 8 8.87 -10.87 63.65
C GLU A 8 8.29 -9.96 64.75
N GLN A 9 9.17 -9.30 65.50
CA GLN A 9 8.82 -8.16 66.35
C GLN A 9 9.03 -6.87 65.56
N ALA A 10 8.01 -6.01 65.55
CA ALA A 10 8.05 -4.69 64.94
C ALA A 10 9.16 -3.81 65.55
N PRO A 11 10.05 -3.21 64.73
CA PRO A 11 11.00 -2.22 65.22
C PRO A 11 10.33 -0.86 65.49
N PRO A 12 10.91 -0.06 66.41
CA PRO A 12 10.26 1.04 67.09
C PRO A 12 10.15 2.32 66.26
N SER A 13 9.21 3.16 66.66
CA SER A 13 8.95 4.52 66.18
C SER A 13 10.23 5.33 65.88
N PHE A 14 10.44 5.69 64.61
CA PHE A 14 11.48 6.63 64.19
C PHE A 14 11.06 8.07 64.53
N ASN A 15 11.82 8.69 65.44
CA ASN A 15 11.73 10.10 65.80
C ASN A 15 12.12 11.00 64.62
N PHE A 16 11.18 11.79 64.09
CA PHE A 16 11.49 12.93 63.23
C PHE A 16 11.86 14.13 64.10
N ASN A 17 13.16 14.33 64.28
CA ASN A 17 13.71 15.66 64.55
C ASN A 17 15.05 15.78 63.85
N THR A 18 14.99 16.09 62.55
CA THR A 18 16.16 16.58 61.82
C THR A 18 15.71 17.71 60.92
N ARG A 19 16.20 18.88 61.28
CA ARG A 19 15.94 20.21 60.70
C ARG A 19 16.53 20.24 59.29
N ILE A 20 15.71 20.05 58.25
CA ILE A 20 16.12 20.35 56.87
C ILE A 20 15.94 21.85 56.67
N THR A 21 17.08 22.51 56.47
CA THR A 21 17.25 23.91 56.11
C THR A 21 16.57 24.21 54.76
N PHE A 22 15.83 25.31 54.69
CA PHE A 22 15.07 25.81 53.52
C PHE A 22 15.95 26.29 52.34
N ALA A 23 17.07 25.62 52.04
CA ALA A 23 18.01 26.06 51.01
C ALA A 23 17.91 25.29 49.67
N ASP A 24 17.28 24.11 49.62
CA ASP A 24 17.28 23.26 48.42
C ASP A 24 15.88 22.86 47.93
N ALA A 25 14.85 23.66 48.21
CA ALA A 25 13.58 23.53 47.52
C ALA A 25 13.66 24.35 46.21
N PRO A 26 13.40 23.76 45.02
CA PRO A 26 13.37 24.52 43.78
C PRO A 26 12.31 25.62 43.94
N ARG A 27 12.69 26.87 43.66
CA ARG A 27 11.80 28.01 43.86
C ARG A 27 10.62 27.85 42.91
N ARG A 28 9.45 28.26 43.40
CA ARG A 28 8.17 28.21 42.67
C ARG A 28 8.24 28.89 41.28
N ASP A 29 9.16 29.84 41.12
CA ASP A 29 9.44 30.55 39.86
C ASP A 29 10.19 29.69 38.82
N ASP A 30 11.10 28.81 39.25
CA ASP A 30 11.86 27.93 38.35
C ASP A 30 10.94 26.85 37.76
N GLN A 31 9.98 26.37 38.56
CA GLN A 31 8.95 25.43 38.12
C GLN A 31 7.97 26.09 37.13
N ALA A 32 7.57 27.33 37.38
CA ALA A 32 6.70 28.08 36.46
C ALA A 32 7.39 28.35 35.12
N THR A 33 8.69 28.66 35.14
CA THR A 33 9.50 28.89 33.95
C THR A 33 9.67 27.60 33.13
N ALA A 34 10.02 26.49 33.78
CA ALA A 34 10.13 25.20 33.11
C ALA A 34 8.80 24.73 32.49
N GLN A 35 7.67 25.08 33.10
CA GLN A 35 6.35 24.73 32.59
C GLN A 35 5.93 25.59 31.39
N ALA A 36 6.29 26.88 31.38
CA ALA A 36 6.10 27.77 30.24
C ALA A 36 6.99 27.36 29.05
N GLU A 37 8.23 26.95 29.30
CA GLU A 37 9.13 26.42 28.28
C GLU A 37 8.61 25.11 27.70
N LEU A 38 8.09 24.20 28.54
CA LEU A 38 7.43 22.97 28.07
C LEU A 38 6.21 23.25 27.21
N TYR A 39 5.37 24.23 27.59
CA TYR A 39 4.23 24.66 26.78
C TYR A 39 4.68 25.22 25.43
N THR A 40 5.69 26.09 25.43
CA THR A 40 6.24 26.68 24.21
C THR A 40 6.83 25.61 23.30
N HIS A 41 7.55 24.63 23.87
CA HIS A 41 8.11 23.49 23.11
C HIS A 41 7.04 22.56 22.55
N LEU A 42 5.96 22.30 23.30
CA LEU A 42 4.81 21.53 22.82
C LEU A 42 4.05 22.26 21.71
N GLU A 43 3.90 23.57 21.82
CA GLU A 43 3.25 24.42 20.82
C GLU A 43 4.10 24.51 19.53
N THR A 44 5.43 24.64 19.68
CA THR A 44 6.38 24.63 18.56
C THR A 44 6.45 23.23 17.91
N GLN A 45 6.35 22.14 18.69
CA GLN A 45 6.27 20.78 18.14
C GLN A 45 4.91 20.50 17.47
N ALA A 46 3.83 21.13 17.93
CA ALA A 46 2.52 21.06 17.29
C ALA A 46 2.50 21.81 15.94
N GLU A 47 3.25 22.91 15.82
CA GLU A 47 3.49 23.60 14.53
C GLU A 47 4.47 22.86 13.61
N ALA A 48 5.34 22.00 14.16
CA ALA A 48 6.31 21.20 13.40
C ALA A 48 5.76 19.86 12.88
N VAL A 49 4.44 19.65 12.91
CA VAL A 49 3.79 18.55 12.18
C VAL A 49 4.01 18.82 10.69
N ALA A 50 4.72 17.90 10.04
CA ALA A 50 5.15 17.93 8.63
C ALA A 50 4.16 18.65 7.68
N PRO A 51 4.65 19.34 6.62
CA PRO A 51 3.76 19.97 5.65
C PRO A 51 2.75 18.92 5.20
N ALA A 52 1.48 19.17 5.53
CA ALA A 52 0.40 18.24 5.26
C ALA A 52 0.42 17.95 3.76
N GLN A 53 0.93 16.77 3.39
CA GLN A 53 0.80 16.29 2.02
C GLN A 53 -0.69 16.30 1.75
N ASP A 54 -1.06 17.13 0.79
CA ASP A 54 -2.43 17.28 0.36
C ASP A 54 -2.98 15.89 0.02
N PRO A 55 -4.01 15.41 0.74
CA PRO A 55 -4.48 14.04 0.59
C PRO A 55 -5.12 13.79 -0.77
N LEU A 56 -5.43 14.84 -1.53
CA LEU A 56 -6.02 14.76 -2.86
C LEU A 56 -5.08 15.33 -3.91
N ASN A 57 -4.90 14.60 -5.01
CA ASN A 57 -4.22 15.15 -6.17
C ASN A 57 -5.20 16.01 -7.01
N ALA A 58 -4.68 16.75 -8.00
CA ALA A 58 -5.51 17.62 -8.85
C ALA A 58 -6.57 16.86 -9.68
N ARG A 59 -6.27 15.62 -10.09
CA ARG A 59 -7.23 14.76 -10.82
C ARG A 59 -8.36 14.32 -9.90
N ASP A 60 -8.06 13.95 -8.65
CA ASP A 60 -9.07 13.54 -7.67
C ASP A 60 -10.03 14.70 -7.38
N ARG A 61 -9.49 15.91 -7.19
CA ARG A 61 -10.32 17.12 -7.03
C ARG A 61 -11.18 17.42 -8.23
N ARG A 62 -10.65 17.24 -9.44
CA ARG A 62 -11.43 17.40 -10.66
C ARG A 62 -12.57 16.41 -10.73
N ILE A 63 -12.31 15.14 -10.40
CA ILE A 63 -13.34 14.10 -10.38
C ILE A 63 -14.41 14.44 -9.35
N ILE A 64 -14.02 14.76 -8.11
CA ILE A 64 -14.97 15.09 -7.04
C ILE A 64 -15.77 16.34 -7.41
N GLY A 65 -15.08 17.39 -7.89
CA GLY A 65 -15.71 18.64 -8.32
C GLY A 65 -16.76 18.44 -9.41
N GLU A 66 -16.49 17.56 -10.39
CA GLU A 66 -17.46 17.18 -11.41
C GLU A 66 -18.70 16.48 -10.80
N ILE A 67 -18.49 15.54 -9.87
CA ILE A 67 -19.59 14.76 -9.25
C ILE A 67 -20.55 15.64 -8.45
N ILE A 68 -20.02 16.65 -7.75
CA ILE A 68 -20.80 17.52 -6.86
C ILE A 68 -21.04 18.91 -7.46
N GLU A 69 -20.68 19.12 -8.72
CA GLU A 69 -20.86 20.35 -9.49
C GLU A 69 -20.21 21.60 -8.86
N VAL A 70 -18.96 21.48 -8.37
CA VAL A 70 -18.17 22.59 -7.83
C VAL A 70 -16.80 22.71 -8.47
N GLN A 71 -16.16 23.87 -8.30
CA GLN A 71 -14.78 24.05 -8.73
C GLN A 71 -13.86 23.07 -7.98
N PRO A 72 -12.93 22.38 -8.67
CA PRO A 72 -12.03 21.40 -8.06
C PRO A 72 -11.29 21.94 -6.83
N GLU A 73 -10.84 23.20 -6.90
CA GLU A 73 -10.08 23.90 -5.85
C GLU A 73 -10.92 24.16 -4.60
N SER A 74 -12.25 24.08 -4.70
CA SER A 74 -13.16 24.18 -3.56
C SER A 74 -13.20 22.90 -2.73
N VAL A 75 -12.66 21.77 -3.22
CA VAL A 75 -12.62 20.50 -2.50
C VAL A 75 -11.36 20.43 -1.64
N ARG A 76 -11.55 20.29 -0.32
CA ARG A 76 -10.46 20.21 0.65
C ARG A 76 -10.00 18.78 0.89
N THR A 77 -10.94 17.87 1.19
CA THR A 77 -10.64 16.47 1.50
C THR A 77 -11.90 15.60 1.38
N ILE A 78 -11.70 14.29 1.43
CA ILE A 78 -12.73 13.27 1.41
C ILE A 78 -12.39 12.18 2.43
N TRP A 79 -13.39 11.61 3.08
CA TRP A 79 -13.22 10.41 3.92
C TRP A 79 -14.46 9.54 3.88
N ILE A 80 -14.29 8.27 4.26
CA ILE A 80 -15.39 7.32 4.40
C ILE A 80 -15.64 7.13 5.89
N GLU A 81 -16.87 7.36 6.32
CA GLU A 81 -17.32 7.12 7.69
C GLU A 81 -18.14 5.83 7.74
N SER A 82 -17.79 4.96 8.71
CA SER A 82 -18.48 3.69 8.98
C SER A 82 -18.59 2.75 7.77
N GLY A 83 -17.79 2.97 6.71
CA GLY A 83 -17.81 2.17 5.48
C GLY A 83 -19.03 2.39 4.56
N ILE A 84 -19.91 3.34 4.90
CA ILE A 84 -21.22 3.55 4.25
C ILE A 84 -21.33 4.96 3.66
N THR A 85 -20.85 5.97 4.39
CA THR A 85 -21.01 7.37 3.97
C THR A 85 -19.68 7.93 3.51
N VAL A 86 -19.67 8.49 2.31
CA VAL A 86 -18.57 9.31 1.80
C VAL A 86 -18.85 10.76 2.17
N TRP A 87 -17.92 11.38 2.91
CA TRP A 87 -17.99 12.78 3.28
C TRP A 87 -17.00 13.60 2.45
N VAL A 88 -17.49 14.66 1.81
CA VAL A 88 -16.66 15.64 1.10
C VAL A 88 -16.65 16.94 1.89
N GLN A 89 -15.47 17.46 2.22
CA GLN A 89 -15.31 18.75 2.89
C GLN A 89 -14.83 19.81 1.89
N LEU A 90 -15.48 20.97 1.92
CA LEU A 90 -15.13 22.11 1.08
C LEU A 90 -14.20 23.09 1.81
N VAL A 91 -13.42 23.85 1.04
CA VAL A 91 -12.48 24.87 1.57
C VAL A 91 -13.23 26.00 2.28
N GLY A 92 -14.37 26.45 1.74
CA GLY A 92 -15.23 27.48 2.33
C GLY A 92 -16.01 27.05 3.57
N GLY A 93 -15.77 25.84 4.08
CA GLY A 93 -16.61 25.21 5.10
C GLY A 93 -17.77 24.43 4.46
N GLY A 94 -18.40 23.57 5.26
CA GLY A 94 -19.43 22.64 4.80
C GLY A 94 -18.91 21.23 4.56
N ARG A 95 -19.79 20.26 4.83
CA ARG A 95 -19.56 18.82 4.64
C ARG A 95 -20.76 18.23 3.94
N LEU A 96 -20.52 17.52 2.85
CA LEU A 96 -21.55 16.90 2.03
C LEU A 96 -21.48 15.39 2.21
N PRO A 97 -22.53 14.73 2.72
CA PRO A 97 -22.61 13.28 2.81
C PRO A 97 -23.14 12.68 1.51
N PHE A 98 -22.57 11.56 1.09
CA PHE A 98 -23.03 10.76 -0.04
C PHE A 98 -23.04 9.28 0.34
N ASP A 99 -23.96 8.53 -0.24
CA ASP A 99 -23.91 7.07 -0.20
C ASP A 99 -22.64 6.59 -0.93
N ARG A 100 -21.94 5.62 -0.33
CA ARG A 100 -20.66 5.13 -0.84
C ARG A 100 -20.78 4.50 -2.23
N ASP A 101 -21.78 3.67 -2.46
CA ASP A 101 -21.90 2.92 -3.71
C ASP A 101 -22.37 3.84 -4.84
N TRP A 102 -23.26 4.77 -4.53
CA TRP A 102 -23.62 5.86 -5.41
C TRP A 102 -22.39 6.70 -5.79
N PHE A 103 -21.58 7.12 -4.82
CA PHE A 103 -20.41 7.95 -5.08
C PHE A 103 -19.35 7.20 -5.90
N ALA A 104 -19.11 5.93 -5.58
CA ALA A 104 -18.20 5.07 -6.34
C ALA A 104 -18.64 4.91 -7.81
N THR A 105 -19.95 4.77 -8.05
CA THR A 105 -20.52 4.72 -9.40
C THR A 105 -20.25 6.01 -10.16
N ARG A 106 -20.50 7.18 -9.54
CA ARG A 106 -20.22 8.48 -10.16
C ARG A 106 -18.74 8.70 -10.42
N VAL A 107 -17.85 8.27 -9.52
CA VAL A 107 -16.40 8.30 -9.75
C VAL A 107 -16.03 7.50 -10.99
N ALA A 108 -16.59 6.30 -11.17
CA ALA A 108 -16.33 5.47 -12.34
C ALA A 108 -16.84 6.13 -13.63
N GLU A 109 -18.06 6.69 -13.62
CA GLU A 109 -18.63 7.42 -14.76
C GLU A 109 -17.76 8.61 -15.18
N VAL A 110 -17.34 9.44 -14.22
CA VAL A 110 -16.48 10.60 -14.51
C VAL A 110 -15.11 10.14 -15.01
N LYS A 111 -14.50 9.13 -14.37
CA LYS A 111 -13.21 8.57 -14.82
C LYS A 111 -13.26 8.08 -16.26
N ALA A 112 -14.37 7.49 -16.71
CA ALA A 112 -14.53 7.01 -18.08
C ALA A 112 -14.50 8.13 -19.14
N THR A 113 -14.76 9.38 -18.75
CA THR A 113 -14.66 10.55 -19.64
C THR A 113 -13.26 11.17 -19.69
N LEU A 114 -12.40 10.80 -18.73
CA LEU A 114 -11.04 11.33 -18.61
C LEU A 114 -10.05 10.37 -19.30
N PRO A 115 -8.91 10.89 -19.80
CA PRO A 115 -7.84 10.04 -20.29
C PRO A 115 -7.39 9.06 -19.21
N GLU A 116 -7.31 7.77 -19.54
CA GLU A 116 -6.80 6.73 -18.64
C GLU A 116 -5.40 7.10 -18.14
N THR A 117 -5.18 6.96 -16.83
CA THR A 117 -3.82 6.95 -16.30
C THR A 117 -3.08 5.68 -16.73
N PRO A 118 -1.73 5.66 -16.74
CA PRO A 118 -0.98 4.44 -17.00
C PRO A 118 -1.37 3.28 -16.08
N ARG A 119 -1.69 3.57 -14.80
CA ARG A 119 -2.12 2.57 -13.83
C ARG A 119 -3.50 1.99 -14.19
N GLU A 120 -4.48 2.84 -14.45
CA GLU A 120 -5.84 2.41 -14.85
C GLU A 120 -5.80 1.59 -16.15
N ARG A 121 -4.97 2.00 -17.11
CA ARG A 121 -4.73 1.24 -18.34
C ARG A 121 -4.17 -0.15 -18.05
N ASN A 122 -3.16 -0.24 -17.17
CA ASN A 122 -2.54 -1.52 -16.83
C ASN A 122 -3.53 -2.45 -16.11
N GLU A 123 -4.36 -1.91 -15.22
CA GLU A 123 -5.42 -2.66 -14.54
C GLU A 123 -6.43 -3.19 -15.58
N ARG A 124 -6.95 -2.35 -16.49
CA ARG A 124 -7.84 -2.79 -17.57
C ARG A 124 -7.22 -3.86 -18.47
N LEU A 125 -5.97 -3.67 -18.91
CA LEU A 125 -5.27 -4.64 -19.75
C LEU A 125 -5.04 -5.97 -19.02
N SER A 126 -4.83 -5.95 -17.70
CA SER A 126 -4.75 -7.14 -16.87
C SER A 126 -6.08 -7.90 -16.86
N ASP A 127 -7.20 -7.20 -16.65
CA ASP A 127 -8.53 -7.81 -16.67
C ASP A 127 -8.89 -8.39 -18.05
N GLU A 128 -8.53 -7.68 -19.13
CA GLU A 128 -8.70 -8.16 -20.51
C GLU A 128 -7.88 -9.42 -20.77
N LEU A 129 -6.63 -9.46 -20.28
CA LEU A 129 -5.77 -10.62 -20.39
C LEU A 129 -6.32 -11.82 -19.62
N GLU A 130 -6.82 -11.63 -18.39
CA GLU A 130 -7.42 -12.70 -17.60
C GLU A 130 -8.65 -13.29 -18.30
N LYS A 131 -9.52 -12.43 -18.86
CA LYS A 131 -10.66 -12.86 -19.68
C LYS A 131 -10.20 -13.64 -20.90
N ALA A 132 -9.22 -13.15 -21.65
CA ALA A 132 -8.68 -13.85 -22.81
C ALA A 132 -8.09 -15.21 -22.43
N CYS A 133 -7.31 -15.27 -21.35
CA CYS A 133 -6.77 -16.51 -20.80
C CYS A 133 -7.88 -17.53 -20.52
N THR A 134 -8.99 -17.09 -19.92
CA THR A 134 -10.18 -17.94 -19.68
C THR A 134 -10.77 -18.48 -20.97
N VAL A 135 -10.93 -17.65 -22.01
CA VAL A 135 -11.48 -18.06 -23.31
C VAL A 135 -10.61 -19.13 -23.99
N PHE A 136 -9.28 -19.00 -23.89
CA PHE A 136 -8.34 -19.88 -24.57
C PHE A 136 -7.81 -21.05 -23.70
N GLY A 137 -8.31 -21.21 -22.47
CA GLY A 137 -7.86 -22.26 -21.55
C GLY A 137 -6.40 -22.10 -21.10
N LEU A 138 -5.93 -20.86 -21.01
CA LEU A 138 -4.58 -20.49 -20.59
C LEU A 138 -4.59 -20.08 -19.12
N TYR A 139 -3.51 -20.39 -18.38
CA TYR A 139 -3.40 -19.95 -16.99
C TYR A 139 -2.85 -18.52 -16.90
N HIS A 140 -3.54 -17.66 -16.14
CA HIS A 140 -3.04 -16.32 -15.81
C HIS A 140 -1.67 -16.45 -15.09
N GLY A 141 -0.63 -15.80 -15.62
CA GLY A 141 0.76 -15.96 -15.16
C GLY A 141 1.64 -16.85 -16.03
N GLU A 142 1.06 -17.70 -16.89
CA GLU A 142 1.77 -18.23 -18.07
C GLU A 142 1.88 -17.15 -19.14
N ILE A 143 0.97 -16.16 -19.13
CA ILE A 143 0.97 -15.00 -20.01
C ILE A 143 0.91 -13.71 -19.18
N ASN A 144 1.73 -12.74 -19.52
CA ASN A 144 1.60 -11.33 -19.15
C ASN A 144 1.55 -10.49 -20.44
N TRP A 145 1.15 -9.22 -20.34
CA TRP A 145 1.04 -8.30 -21.48
C TRP A 145 2.36 -8.05 -22.25
N LEU A 146 3.51 -8.46 -21.70
CA LEU A 146 4.85 -8.31 -22.29
C LEU A 146 5.47 -9.63 -22.76
N SER A 147 4.87 -10.76 -22.40
CA SER A 147 5.42 -12.08 -22.63
C SER A 147 4.37 -13.17 -22.47
N PHE A 148 4.37 -14.14 -23.36
CA PHE A 148 3.60 -15.37 -23.17
C PHE A 148 4.55 -16.52 -22.96
N SER A 149 4.12 -17.53 -22.20
CA SER A 149 4.76 -18.82 -21.99
C SER A 149 3.66 -19.88 -22.08
N THR A 150 4.01 -21.07 -22.56
CA THR A 150 3.12 -22.23 -22.59
C THR A 150 3.93 -23.49 -22.32
N LYS A 151 3.24 -24.57 -21.94
CA LYS A 151 3.84 -25.89 -21.77
C LYS A 151 3.94 -26.58 -23.12
N LEU A 152 5.15 -27.01 -23.48
CA LEU A 152 5.41 -27.83 -24.65
C LEU A 152 5.31 -29.31 -24.25
N TYR A 153 4.47 -30.04 -24.99
CA TYR A 153 4.35 -31.50 -24.89
C TYR A 153 4.80 -32.14 -26.20
N GLN A 154 5.51 -33.25 -26.11
CA GLN A 154 5.87 -34.11 -27.23
C GLN A 154 5.36 -35.51 -26.92
N ASP A 155 4.51 -36.08 -27.79
CA ASP A 155 3.90 -37.40 -27.62
C ASP A 155 3.22 -37.59 -26.24
N GLY A 156 2.52 -36.54 -25.79
CA GLY A 156 1.85 -36.51 -24.48
C GLY A 156 2.78 -36.37 -23.27
N ARG A 157 4.10 -36.27 -23.47
CA ARG A 157 5.08 -36.06 -22.40
C ARG A 157 5.45 -34.60 -22.30
N PHE A 158 5.44 -34.07 -21.08
CA PHE A 158 5.88 -32.71 -20.81
C PHE A 158 7.38 -32.57 -21.10
N VAL A 159 7.75 -31.59 -21.93
CA VAL A 159 9.13 -31.32 -22.34
C VAL A 159 9.70 -30.08 -21.66
N GLY A 160 8.89 -29.06 -21.47
CA GLY A 160 9.33 -27.80 -20.89
C GLY A 160 8.35 -26.67 -21.14
N PHE A 161 8.74 -25.47 -20.77
CA PHE A 161 8.00 -24.25 -21.08
C PHE A 161 8.68 -23.52 -22.24
N VAL A 162 7.89 -22.98 -23.16
CA VAL A 162 8.34 -22.11 -24.26
C VAL A 162 7.54 -20.82 -24.21
N GLY A 163 8.20 -19.70 -24.40
CA GLY A 163 7.57 -18.40 -24.40
C GLY A 163 8.28 -17.40 -25.30
N CYS A 164 7.68 -16.22 -25.44
CA CYS A 164 8.26 -15.07 -26.11
C CYS A 164 8.00 -13.84 -25.26
N ASN A 165 8.99 -12.96 -25.14
CA ASN A 165 8.82 -11.64 -24.55
C ASN A 165 9.21 -10.55 -25.57
N GLN A 166 9.23 -9.29 -25.14
CA GLN A 166 9.63 -8.15 -25.97
C GLN A 166 11.03 -8.26 -26.60
N GLU A 167 11.93 -9.04 -25.98
CA GLU A 167 13.30 -9.17 -26.46
C GLU A 167 13.49 -10.36 -27.40
N ARG A 168 12.93 -11.54 -27.05
CA ARG A 168 13.24 -12.82 -27.70
C ARG A 168 12.34 -13.97 -27.26
N TRP A 169 12.45 -15.06 -27.99
CA TRP A 169 11.94 -16.35 -27.58
C TRP A 169 12.77 -16.90 -26.42
N TYR A 170 12.11 -17.52 -25.44
CA TYR A 170 12.76 -18.22 -24.34
C TYR A 170 12.14 -19.60 -24.07
N ALA A 171 12.93 -20.48 -23.49
CA ALA A 171 12.49 -21.80 -23.03
C ALA A 171 13.14 -22.15 -21.70
N ARG A 172 12.41 -22.86 -20.85
CA ARG A 172 12.91 -23.42 -19.58
C ARG A 172 12.43 -24.86 -19.42
N PRO A 173 13.32 -25.83 -19.15
CA PRO A 173 12.91 -27.22 -18.94
C PRO A 173 12.06 -27.42 -17.67
N ARG A 174 12.19 -26.51 -16.69
CA ARG A 174 11.51 -26.59 -15.39
C ARG A 174 10.90 -25.23 -15.03
N GLN A 175 9.87 -25.25 -14.19
CA GLN A 175 9.14 -24.05 -13.78
C GLN A 175 10.03 -23.00 -13.08
N TYR A 176 11.01 -23.45 -12.29
CA TYR A 176 11.97 -22.58 -11.58
C TYR A 176 13.38 -22.63 -12.19
N GLY A 177 13.49 -22.78 -13.51
CA GLY A 177 14.76 -22.83 -14.24
C GLY A 177 15.16 -21.50 -14.89
N LEU A 178 16.45 -21.37 -15.23
CA LEU A 178 16.96 -20.27 -16.05
C LEU A 178 16.35 -20.31 -17.46
N ASN A 179 16.00 -19.13 -17.97
CA ASN A 179 15.54 -18.96 -19.34
C ASN A 179 16.71 -19.15 -20.31
N ARG A 180 16.56 -20.10 -21.23
CA ARG A 180 17.38 -20.21 -22.44
C ARG A 180 16.71 -19.41 -23.53
N VAL A 181 17.46 -18.68 -24.34
CA VAL A 181 16.88 -17.66 -25.24
C VAL A 181 17.37 -17.84 -26.67
N ALA A 182 16.51 -17.53 -27.64
CA ALA A 182 16.81 -17.65 -29.07
C ALA A 182 16.02 -16.61 -29.89
N PRO A 183 16.48 -16.26 -31.10
CA PRO A 183 15.79 -15.30 -31.97
C PRO A 183 14.51 -15.83 -32.63
N SER A 184 14.27 -17.15 -32.61
CA SER A 184 13.05 -17.76 -33.20
C SER A 184 12.48 -18.90 -32.36
N ALA A 185 11.20 -19.20 -32.57
CA ALA A 185 10.50 -20.30 -31.90
C ALA A 185 11.14 -21.66 -32.19
N GLU A 186 11.54 -21.92 -33.44
CA GLU A 186 12.19 -23.17 -33.83
C GLU A 186 13.50 -23.39 -33.07
N GLN A 187 14.34 -22.35 -33.03
CA GLN A 187 15.62 -22.41 -32.32
C GLN A 187 15.42 -22.57 -30.82
N VAL A 188 14.41 -21.90 -30.22
CA VAL A 188 14.17 -22.02 -28.78
C VAL A 188 13.61 -23.38 -28.38
N ILE A 189 12.78 -23.98 -29.22
CA ILE A 189 12.25 -25.34 -29.04
C ILE A 189 13.40 -26.37 -29.13
N ALA A 190 14.35 -26.16 -30.05
CA ALA A 190 15.54 -26.99 -30.14
C ALA A 190 16.41 -26.97 -28.87
N LEU A 191 16.41 -25.87 -28.10
CA LEU A 191 17.11 -25.79 -26.81
C LEU A 191 16.49 -26.69 -25.73
N LEU A 192 15.28 -27.20 -25.93
CA LEU A 192 14.66 -28.22 -25.09
C LEU A 192 15.00 -29.66 -25.54
N GLY A 193 15.79 -29.82 -26.61
CA GLY A 193 16.15 -31.11 -27.18
C GLY A 193 15.13 -31.68 -28.16
N VAL A 194 14.10 -30.91 -28.51
CA VAL A 194 13.09 -31.28 -29.52
C VAL A 194 13.65 -30.96 -30.91
N ARG A 195 13.59 -31.93 -31.83
CA ARG A 195 13.99 -31.71 -33.23
C ARG A 195 12.79 -31.27 -34.03
N ALA A 196 12.92 -30.17 -34.77
CA ALA A 196 11.94 -29.78 -35.78
C ALA A 196 11.97 -30.81 -36.92
N ALA A 197 10.81 -31.28 -37.35
CA ALA A 197 10.70 -32.05 -38.58
C ALA A 197 10.98 -31.10 -39.75
N VAL A 198 12.05 -31.36 -40.51
CA VAL A 198 12.29 -30.63 -41.76
C VAL A 198 11.26 -31.12 -42.77
N ALA A 199 10.48 -30.20 -43.33
CA ALA A 199 9.57 -30.53 -44.42
C ALA A 199 10.38 -31.16 -45.57
N ALA A 200 9.91 -32.31 -46.06
CA ALA A 200 10.49 -33.00 -47.22
C ALA A 200 10.18 -32.25 -48.52
#